data_AF-A0A816XLR7-F1
#
_entry.id   AF-A0A816XLR7-F1
#
_cell.length_a   1.000
_cell.length_b   1.000
_cell.length_c   1.000
_cell.angle_alpha   90.00
_cell.angle_beta   90.00
_cell.angle_gamma   90.00
#
_symmetry.space_group_name_H-M   'P 1'
#
loop_
_entity.id
_entity.type
_entity.pdbx_description
1 polymer ?
#
loop_
_entity_poly.entity_id
_entity_poly.type
_entity_poly.pdbx_seq_one_letter_code
_entity_poly.pdbx_strand_id
1 'polypeptide(L)'
;MGVAPAQPGSKSTVDRVRAQVSTNNITCILHIGDISYARGIGALRNAFMIHTNPITSHVPYMVGIGNHEYDHITGGDKDPSGALGPEGSNYGNDSSDECAVSTVRRFHSPSNGNAVF
;
A
#
# COMPACT_ATOMS: atom_id res chain seq x y z
N MET A 1 -12.90 -18.69 1.78
CA MET A 1 -12.22 -17.85 2.80
C MET A 1 -12.07 -16.46 2.18
N GLY A 2 -12.68 -15.37 2.65
CA GLY A 2 -13.09 -15.00 4.00
C GLY A 2 -12.39 -13.74 4.50
N VAL A 3 -12.01 -12.79 3.63
CA VAL A 3 -11.20 -11.61 4.02
C VAL A 3 -11.67 -10.34 3.29
N ALA A 4 -12.43 -9.51 4.03
CA ALA A 4 -13.02 -8.18 3.74
C ALA A 4 -13.86 -7.99 2.45
N PRO A 5 -14.86 -7.07 2.47
CA PRO A 5 -15.41 -6.55 1.24
C PRO A 5 -14.28 -5.84 0.49
N ALA A 6 -13.92 -6.34 -0.70
CA ALA A 6 -13.18 -5.54 -1.66
C ALA A 6 -13.95 -4.22 -1.79
N GLN A 7 -13.29 -3.10 -1.47
CA GLN A 7 -13.91 -1.78 -1.58
C GLN A 7 -14.61 -1.66 -2.93
N PRO A 8 -15.84 -1.12 -2.99
CA PRO A 8 -16.53 -0.95 -4.26
C PRO A 8 -15.62 -0.26 -5.28
N GLY A 9 -15.33 -0.92 -6.39
CA GLY A 9 -14.41 -0.42 -7.42
C GLY A 9 -13.00 -1.04 -7.42
N SER A 10 -12.55 -1.71 -6.35
CA SER A 10 -11.22 -2.37 -6.31
C SER A 10 -11.13 -3.44 -7.39
N LYS A 11 -12.10 -4.37 -7.43
CA LYS A 11 -12.09 -5.48 -8.38
C LYS A 11 -12.15 -4.99 -9.83
N SER A 12 -13.04 -4.06 -10.14
CA SER A 12 -13.17 -3.53 -11.50
C SER A 12 -11.92 -2.77 -11.94
N THR A 13 -11.26 -2.06 -11.03
CA THR A 13 -9.98 -1.41 -11.30
C THR A 13 -8.89 -2.44 -11.60
N VAL A 14 -8.74 -3.48 -10.77
CA VAL A 14 -7.77 -4.56 -11.02
C VAL A 14 -8.04 -5.26 -12.35
N ASP A 15 -9.31 -5.58 -12.67
CA ASP A 15 -9.66 -6.23 -13.94
C ASP A 15 -9.29 -5.35 -15.14
N ARG A 16 -9.55 -4.03 -15.07
CA ARG A 16 -9.21 -3.08 -16.14
C ARG A 16 -7.72 -2.87 -16.28
N VAL A 17 -7.00 -2.68 -15.18
CA VAL A 17 -5.53 -2.50 -15.20
C VAL A 17 -4.85 -3.76 -15.73
N ARG A 18 -5.30 -4.95 -15.31
CA ARG A 18 -4.83 -6.23 -15.85
C ARG A 18 -5.04 -6.30 -17.36
N ALA A 19 -6.23 -5.92 -17.86
CA ALA A 19 -6.49 -5.89 -19.29
C ALA A 19 -5.52 -4.92 -20.00
N GLN A 20 -5.30 -3.71 -19.48
CA GLN A 20 -4.37 -2.74 -20.05
C GLN A 20 -2.93 -3.27 -20.10
N VAL A 21 -2.45 -3.92 -19.03
CA VAL A 21 -1.12 -4.56 -18.98
C VAL A 21 -1.01 -5.71 -19.99
N SER A 22 -2.10 -6.41 -20.28
CA SER A 22 -2.11 -7.54 -21.20
C SER A 22 -2.20 -7.13 -22.67
N THR A 23 -2.82 -5.98 -22.97
CA THR A 23 -3.09 -5.52 -24.35
C THR A 23 -2.17 -4.41 -24.82
N ASN A 24 -1.55 -3.66 -23.91
CA ASN A 24 -0.70 -2.51 -24.23
C ASN A 24 0.70 -2.70 -23.65
N ASN A 25 1.64 -1.92 -24.15
CA ASN A 25 3.01 -1.88 -23.62
C ASN A 25 3.10 -1.00 -22.35
N ILE A 26 2.47 -1.45 -21.26
CA ILE A 26 2.59 -0.81 -19.95
C ILE A 26 3.92 -1.23 -19.32
N THR A 27 4.78 -0.27 -19.03
CA THR A 27 6.13 -0.54 -18.50
C THR A 27 6.19 -0.56 -16.98
N CYS A 28 5.23 0.09 -16.31
CA CYS A 28 5.10 0.09 -14.85
C CYS A 28 3.71 0.58 -14.42
N ILE A 29 3.40 0.38 -13.13
CA ILE A 29 2.24 0.93 -12.45
C ILE A 29 2.71 1.72 -11.23
N LEU A 30 2.04 2.84 -10.96
CA LEU A 30 2.21 3.63 -9.75
C LEU A 30 0.88 3.69 -8.99
N HIS A 31 0.87 3.17 -7.76
CA HIS A 31 -0.26 3.25 -6.82
C HIS A 31 0.07 4.27 -5.73
N ILE A 32 -0.56 5.43 -5.81
CA ILE A 32 -0.23 6.63 -5.03
C ILE A 32 -0.86 6.66 -3.63
N GLY A 33 -0.60 5.64 -2.81
CA GLY A 33 -1.09 5.55 -1.43
C GLY A 33 -2.46 4.88 -1.29
N ASP A 34 -2.91 4.71 -0.04
CA ASP A 34 -4.18 4.08 0.31
C ASP A 34 -4.36 2.69 -0.29
N ILE A 35 -3.35 1.85 -0.05
CA ILE A 35 -3.07 0.67 -0.87
C ILE A 35 -4.15 -0.40 -0.69
N SER A 36 -4.31 -0.88 0.55
CA SER A 36 -5.21 -1.99 0.84
C SER A 36 -6.24 -1.68 1.91
N TYR A 37 -6.15 -0.52 2.56
CA TYR A 37 -6.93 -0.19 3.75
C TYR A 37 -6.88 -1.32 4.80
N ALA A 38 -5.71 -1.94 4.99
CA ALA A 38 -5.55 -3.06 5.91
C ALA A 38 -5.78 -2.62 7.37
N ARG A 39 -5.34 -1.41 7.71
CA ARG A 39 -5.66 -0.72 8.97
C ARG A 39 -5.50 -1.62 10.20
N GLY A 40 -4.34 -2.24 10.33
CA GLY A 40 -3.96 -3.14 11.44
C GLY A 40 -4.31 -4.61 11.19
N ILE A 41 -5.10 -4.91 10.15
CA ILE A 41 -5.55 -6.28 9.84
C ILE A 41 -4.64 -6.92 8.78
N GLY A 42 -3.58 -7.59 9.23
CA GLY A 42 -2.59 -8.21 8.33
C GLY A 42 -3.16 -9.21 7.31
N ALA A 43 -4.29 -9.85 7.62
CA ALA A 43 -5.00 -10.72 6.67
C ALA A 43 -5.50 -9.96 5.43
N LEU A 44 -5.89 -8.69 5.57
CA LEU A 44 -6.32 -7.85 4.44
C LEU A 44 -5.15 -7.44 3.57
N ARG A 45 -4.00 -7.18 4.17
CA ARG A 45 -2.75 -6.93 3.44
C ARG A 45 -2.38 -8.16 2.59
N ASN A 46 -2.50 -9.37 3.14
CA ASN A 46 -2.29 -10.61 2.37
C ASN A 46 -3.33 -10.77 1.24
N ALA A 47 -4.61 -10.49 1.53
CA ALA A 47 -5.68 -10.55 0.53
C ALA A 47 -5.40 -9.60 -0.65
N PHE A 48 -4.91 -8.39 -0.37
CA PHE A 48 -4.54 -7.41 -1.38
C PHE A 48 -3.40 -7.91 -2.30
N MET A 49 -2.36 -8.52 -1.73
CA MET A 49 -1.26 -9.09 -2.52
C MET A 49 -1.78 -10.18 -3.47
N ILE A 50 -2.67 -11.06 -2.99
CA ILE A 50 -3.30 -12.08 -3.84
C ILE A 50 -4.20 -11.44 -4.91
N HIS A 51 -4.97 -10.41 -4.54
CA HIS A 51 -5.88 -9.71 -5.44
C HIS A 51 -5.16 -9.02 -6.60
N THR A 52 -4.00 -8.42 -6.34
CA THR A 52 -3.21 -7.66 -7.32
C THR A 52 -2.16 -8.50 -8.05
N ASN A 53 -1.88 -9.72 -7.58
CA ASN A 53 -0.91 -10.63 -8.19
C ASN A 53 -1.03 -10.78 -9.72
N PRO A 54 -2.23 -10.88 -10.34
CA PRO A 54 -2.36 -10.94 -11.79
C PRO A 54 -1.76 -9.76 -12.55
N ILE A 55 -1.51 -8.64 -11.87
CA ILE A 55 -0.85 -7.44 -12.40
C ILE A 55 0.61 -7.41 -11.96
N THR A 56 0.85 -7.52 -10.64
CA THR A 56 2.18 -7.30 -10.04
C THR A 56 3.20 -8.38 -10.40
N SER A 57 2.75 -9.55 -10.89
CA SER A 57 3.64 -10.60 -11.39
C SER A 57 4.13 -10.35 -12.83
N HIS A 58 3.61 -9.33 -13.52
CA HIS A 58 3.91 -9.06 -14.94
C HIS A 58 4.68 -7.76 -15.15
N VAL A 59 4.40 -6.72 -14.35
CA VAL A 59 5.02 -5.40 -14.47
C VAL A 59 5.41 -4.85 -13.10
N PRO A 60 6.46 -4.00 -13.00
CA PRO A 60 6.79 -3.30 -11.77
C PRO A 60 5.60 -2.53 -11.21
N TYR A 61 5.30 -2.74 -9.93
CA TYR A 61 4.21 -2.10 -9.20
C TYR A 61 4.78 -1.25 -8.07
N MET A 62 4.91 0.04 -8.33
CA MET A 62 5.45 1.02 -7.39
C MET A 62 4.34 1.60 -6.53
N VAL A 63 4.65 1.89 -5.27
CA VAL A 63 3.69 2.44 -4.31
C VAL A 63 4.20 3.73 -3.69
N GLY A 64 3.28 4.65 -3.42
CA GLY A 64 3.46 5.75 -2.48
C GLY A 64 2.79 5.42 -1.14
N ILE A 65 3.04 6.26 -0.13
CA ILE A 65 2.44 6.16 1.19
C ILE A 65 1.23 7.09 1.29
N GLY A 66 0.09 6.55 1.69
CA GLY A 66 -1.11 7.30 2.06
C GLY A 66 -1.31 7.36 3.58
N ASN A 67 -2.35 8.07 4.02
CA ASN A 67 -2.72 8.17 5.44
C ASN A 67 -3.07 6.80 6.03
N HIS A 68 -3.75 5.93 5.28
CA HIS A 68 -4.08 4.58 5.76
C HIS A 68 -2.89 3.62 5.85
N GLU A 69 -1.73 4.02 5.35
CA GLU A 69 -0.48 3.32 5.57
C GLU A 69 0.29 3.88 6.76
N TYR A 70 0.31 5.20 6.96
CA TYR A 70 1.23 5.85 7.87
C TYR A 70 0.61 6.41 9.15
N ASP A 71 -0.52 7.10 9.07
CA ASP A 71 -1.06 7.94 10.15
C ASP A 71 -1.23 7.17 11.47
N HIS A 72 -0.60 7.69 12.52
CA HIS A 72 -0.62 7.14 13.85
C HIS A 72 -0.45 8.25 14.88
N ILE A 73 -1.05 8.08 16.06
CA ILE A 73 -1.08 9.13 17.11
C ILE A 73 0.21 9.24 17.92
N THR A 74 1.03 8.19 17.94
CA THR A 74 2.28 8.13 18.70
C THR A 74 3.35 7.43 17.87
N GLY A 75 4.42 8.15 17.53
CA GLY A 75 5.59 7.55 16.89
C GLY A 75 6.34 6.60 17.82
N GLY A 76 7.43 6.03 17.32
CA GLY A 76 8.33 5.21 18.14
C GLY A 76 9.53 4.70 17.36
N ASP A 77 10.41 3.95 18.03
CA ASP A 77 11.68 3.45 17.45
C ASP A 77 11.51 2.57 16.20
N LYS A 78 10.29 2.14 15.89
CA LYS A 78 9.95 1.30 14.74
C LYS A 78 9.22 2.06 13.63
N ASP A 79 8.95 3.35 13.83
CA ASP A 79 8.41 4.23 12.79
C ASP A 79 9.47 4.41 11.69
N PRO A 80 9.23 3.90 10.47
CA PRO A 80 10.18 4.00 9.37
C PRO A 80 10.38 5.44 8.87
N SER A 81 9.49 6.38 9.21
CA SER A 81 9.64 7.79 8.86
C SER A 81 10.65 8.53 9.75
N GLY A 82 10.92 8.01 10.95
CA GLY A 82 11.68 8.73 11.98
C GLY A 82 11.00 9.99 12.52
N ALA A 83 9.72 10.22 12.22
CA ALA A 83 8.97 11.34 12.79
C ALA A 83 8.65 11.06 14.27
N LEU A 84 8.55 12.12 15.07
CA LEU A 84 8.14 12.03 16.48
C LEU A 84 6.61 11.87 16.63
N GLY A 85 5.90 11.70 15.51
CA GLY A 85 4.46 11.83 15.36
C GLY A 85 4.10 13.01 14.45
N PRO A 86 2.87 13.05 13.93
CA PRO A 86 2.43 14.05 12.97
C PRO A 86 2.24 15.43 13.59
N GLU A 87 3.32 16.21 13.73
CA GLU A 87 3.22 17.60 14.15
C GLU A 87 2.69 18.45 12.98
N GLY A 88 1.47 18.99 13.11
CA GLY A 88 0.92 19.97 12.16
C GLY A 88 0.00 19.46 11.04
N SER A 89 -0.51 18.22 11.13
CA SER A 89 -1.49 17.69 10.17
C SER A 89 -2.60 16.87 10.87
N ASN A 90 -3.71 16.60 10.18
CA ASN A 90 -4.87 15.90 10.77
C ASN A 90 -4.67 14.38 10.95
N TYR A 91 -3.42 13.89 10.89
CA TYR A 91 -3.00 12.51 10.63
C TYR A 91 -3.35 11.48 11.72
N GLY A 92 -4.59 11.47 12.25
CA GLY A 92 -5.05 10.77 13.46
C GLY A 92 -4.55 9.34 13.64
N ASN A 93 -5.41 8.34 13.45
CA ASN A 93 -5.00 6.93 13.50
C ASN A 93 -5.57 6.16 12.31
N ASP A 94 -5.42 6.73 11.11
CA ASP A 94 -6.04 6.17 9.91
C ASP A 94 -5.39 4.86 9.50
N SER A 95 -4.10 4.67 9.84
CA SER A 95 -3.40 3.40 9.65
C SER A 95 -3.76 2.33 10.70
N SER A 96 -4.49 2.70 11.76
CA SER A 96 -4.74 1.86 12.94
C SER A 96 -3.44 1.24 13.46
N ASP A 97 -2.47 2.10 13.77
CA ASP A 97 -1.17 1.78 14.35
C ASP A 97 -0.23 0.95 13.46
N GLU A 98 -0.50 0.87 12.14
CA GLU A 98 0.42 0.20 11.21
C GLU A 98 1.73 0.98 11.01
N CYS A 99 1.70 2.31 11.19
CA CYS A 99 2.87 3.20 11.13
C CYS A 99 3.81 2.88 9.95
N ALA A 100 3.22 2.59 8.78
CA ALA A 100 3.86 2.16 7.53
C ALA A 100 4.74 0.90 7.58
N VAL A 101 4.91 0.26 8.75
CA VAL A 101 5.78 -0.91 8.94
C VAL A 101 5.39 -2.04 7.99
N SER A 102 4.10 -2.30 7.82
CA SER A 102 3.66 -3.39 6.95
C SER A 102 3.93 -3.09 5.47
N THR A 103 3.85 -1.82 5.06
CA THR A 103 4.10 -1.38 3.68
C THR A 103 5.58 -1.49 3.33
N VAL A 104 6.47 -0.91 4.15
CA VAL A 104 7.91 -0.92 3.89
C VAL A 104 8.52 -2.32 3.93
N ARG A 105 7.86 -3.28 4.57
CA ARG A 105 8.28 -4.69 4.63
C ARG A 105 7.76 -5.54 3.48
N ARG A 106 6.73 -5.08 2.76
CA ARG A 106 6.07 -5.85 1.69
C ARG A 106 6.37 -5.32 0.29
N PHE A 107 6.57 -4.02 0.17
CA PHE A 107 6.93 -3.37 -1.07
C PHE A 107 8.43 -3.06 -1.06
N HIS A 108 9.13 -3.54 -2.09
CA HIS A 108 10.56 -3.34 -2.25
C HIS A 108 10.78 -2.26 -3.30
N SER A 109 11.41 -1.16 -2.89
CA SER A 109 11.86 -0.11 -3.81
C SER A 109 13.26 -0.42 -4.35
N PRO A 110 13.67 0.21 -5.47
CA PRO A 110 15.02 0.09 -6.00
C PRO A 110 16.09 0.48 -4.96
N SER A 111 17.23 -0.21 -4.98
CA SER A 111 18.36 0.05 -4.08
C SER A 111 19.20 1.27 -4.51
N ASN A 112 18.55 2.39 -4.82
CA ASN A 112 19.20 3.63 -5.27
C ASN A 112 19.02 4.79 -4.26
N GLY A 113 18.64 4.47 -3.03
CA GLY A 113 18.39 5.44 -1.98
C GLY A 113 16.96 6.02 -1.95
N ASN A 114 16.09 5.66 -2.90
CA ASN A 114 14.69 6.05 -2.90
C ASN A 114 13.83 4.88 -2.42
N ALA A 115 13.60 4.78 -1.12
CA ALA A 115 12.71 3.79 -0.54
C ALA A 115 11.26 4.28 -0.51
N VAL A 116 10.33 3.41 -0.08
CA VAL A 116 8.92 3.80 0.14
C VAL A 116 8.79 4.84 1.28
N PHE A 117 9.83 4.96 2.10
CA PHE A 117 10.07 6.00 3.10
C PHE A 117 11.48 6.57 2.93
#